data_AF-F3KPH4-F1
#
_entry.id   AF-F3KPH4-F1
#
_cell.length_a   1.000
_cell.length_b   1.000
_cell.length_c   1.000
_cell.angle_alpha   90.00
_cell.angle_beta   90.00
_cell.angle_gamma   90.00
#
_symmetry.space_group_name_H-M   'P 1'
#
loop_
_entity.id
_entity.type
_entity.pdbx_description
1 polymer ?
#
loop_
_entity_poly.entity_id
_entity_poly.type
_entity_poly.pdbx_seq_one_letter_code
_entity_poly.pdbx_strand_id
1 'polypeptide(L)'
;QTSVTGVTAEARANAQLSFATTGAYTLQLRSDNGNTPESITFNLTDTSNTPSGLAAAISAFNDKASKTGVTASLNATGSAIILTNATGNDIMVSDTTVQNAGAVTVNKMRVDSA
;
A
#
# COMPACT_ATOMS: atom_id res chain seq x y z
N GLN A 1 -32.97 -19.44 -16.32
CA GLN A 1 -32.69 -18.80 -15.01
C GLN A 1 -31.86 -19.82 -14.22
N THR A 2 -30.59 -19.65 -13.88
CA THR A 2 -29.64 -18.53 -13.89
C THR A 2 -28.29 -19.08 -14.33
N SER A 3 -27.60 -18.36 -15.22
CA SER A 3 -26.20 -18.65 -15.55
C SER A 3 -25.37 -18.46 -14.28
N VAL A 4 -24.94 -19.56 -13.66
CA VAL A 4 -23.89 -19.53 -12.62
C VAL A 4 -22.62 -19.16 -13.36
N THR A 5 -22.32 -17.87 -13.43
CA THR A 5 -20.96 -17.46 -13.73
C THR A 5 -20.13 -18.02 -12.58
N GLY A 6 -19.38 -19.10 -12.84
CA GLY A 6 -18.30 -19.59 -11.99
C GLY A 6 -17.16 -18.58 -11.94
N VAL A 7 -17.48 -17.35 -11.58
CA VAL A 7 -16.56 -16.27 -11.32
C VAL A 7 -16.32 -16.27 -9.83
N THR A 8 -15.28 -16.99 -9.41
CA THR A 8 -14.57 -16.59 -8.20
C THR A 8 -13.83 -15.31 -8.59
N ALA A 9 -14.52 -14.18 -8.58
CA ALA A 9 -13.85 -12.89 -8.67
C ALA A 9 -13.03 -12.76 -7.39
N GLU A 10 -11.77 -13.20 -7.44
CA GLU A 10 -10.77 -12.77 -6.48
C GLU A 10 -10.60 -11.27 -6.72
N ALA A 11 -11.48 -10.47 -6.14
CA ALA A 11 -11.27 -9.05 -6.04
C ALA A 11 -9.91 -8.91 -5.34
N ARG A 12 -8.94 -8.33 -6.03
CA ARG A 12 -7.66 -7.98 -5.44
C ARG A 12 -7.50 -6.49 -5.66
N ALA A 13 -7.21 -5.76 -4.60
CA ALA A 13 -6.97 -4.33 -4.69
C ALA A 13 -5.47 -4.11 -4.68
N ASN A 14 -4.98 -3.37 -5.68
CA ASN A 14 -3.57 -3.00 -5.75
C ASN A 14 -3.46 -1.48 -5.61
N ALA A 15 -2.45 -1.01 -4.92
CA ALA A 15 -2.14 0.40 -4.79
C ALA A 15 -0.63 0.58 -4.88
N GLN A 16 -0.19 1.59 -5.62
CA GLN A 16 1.21 1.94 -5.76
C GLN A 16 1.48 3.22 -4.97
N LEU A 17 2.45 3.18 -4.06
CA LEU A 17 2.99 4.33 -3.35
C LEU A 17 4.32 4.73 -3.95
N SER A 18 4.45 5.99 -4.32
CA SER A 18 5.69 6.60 -4.78
C SER A 18 6.01 7.84 -3.96
N PHE A 19 7.29 8.05 -3.70
CA PHE A 19 7.78 9.12 -2.82
C PHE A 19 8.72 10.02 -3.61
N ALA A 20 8.53 11.34 -3.50
CA ALA A 20 9.36 12.31 -4.20
C ALA A 20 10.71 12.59 -3.49
N THR A 21 10.72 12.53 -2.15
CA THR A 21 11.87 12.93 -1.32
C THR A 21 12.18 11.88 -0.26
N THR A 22 13.44 11.77 0.17
CA THR A 22 13.80 10.96 1.34
C THR A 22 13.38 11.64 2.64
N GLY A 23 13.16 10.86 3.69
CA GLY A 23 12.94 11.31 5.06
C GLY A 23 11.88 10.50 5.80
N ALA A 24 11.37 11.04 6.91
CA ALA A 24 10.35 10.35 7.71
C ALA A 24 8.97 10.48 7.07
N TYR A 25 8.26 9.36 6.97
CA TYR A 25 6.89 9.27 6.46
C TYR A 25 6.02 8.58 7.51
N THR A 26 4.83 9.14 7.73
CA THR A 26 3.83 8.56 8.62
C THR A 26 2.51 8.51 7.88
N LEU A 27 2.10 7.29 7.54
CA LEU A 27 0.90 7.04 6.74
C LEU A 27 -0.04 6.15 7.54
N GLN A 28 -1.33 6.39 7.41
CA GLN A 28 -2.37 5.52 7.94
C GLN A 28 -2.87 4.61 6.84
N LEU A 29 -2.80 3.31 7.09
CA LEU A 29 -3.33 2.28 6.21
C LEU A 29 -4.61 1.70 6.78
N ARG A 30 -5.65 1.66 5.94
CA ARG A 30 -6.93 1.04 6.27
C ARG A 30 -7.40 0.18 5.09
N SER A 31 -7.75 -1.06 5.41
CA SER A 31 -8.36 -2.03 4.48
C SER A 31 -9.25 -3.00 5.25
N ASP A 32 -8.78 -4.21 5.53
CA ASP A 32 -9.59 -5.29 6.08
C ASP A 32 -9.83 -5.16 7.59
N ASN A 33 -9.14 -4.23 8.25
CA ASN A 33 -9.34 -3.91 9.66
C ASN A 33 -10.56 -3.00 9.94
N GLY A 34 -11.45 -2.84 8.96
CA GLY A 34 -12.67 -2.04 9.06
C GLY A 34 -12.41 -0.55 9.22
N ASN A 35 -12.84 0.02 10.35
CA ASN A 35 -12.73 1.46 10.65
C ASN A 35 -11.47 1.84 11.45
N THR A 36 -10.50 0.93 11.59
CA THR A 36 -9.35 1.11 12.48
C THR A 36 -8.07 1.38 11.67
N PRO A 37 -7.76 2.61 11.25
CA PRO A 37 -6.51 2.87 10.51
C PRO A 37 -5.28 2.47 11.33
N GLU A 38 -4.38 1.68 10.75
CA GLU A 38 -3.08 1.38 11.36
C GLU A 38 -2.07 2.45 10.91
N SER A 39 -1.47 3.14 11.88
CA SER A 39 -0.40 4.09 11.62
C SER A 39 0.90 3.34 11.33
N ILE A 40 1.50 3.66 10.19
CA ILE A 40 2.73 3.06 9.69
C ILE A 40 3.74 4.18 9.55
N THR A 41 4.74 4.12 10.41
CA THR A 41 5.84 5.08 10.43
C THR A 41 7.09 4.40 9.89
N PHE A 42 7.72 5.01 8.92
CA PHE A 42 8.97 4.54 8.36
C PHE A 42 9.86 5.70 7.94
N ASN A 43 11.15 5.43 7.86
CA ASN A 43 12.14 6.38 7.40
C ASN A 43 12.64 5.94 6.03
N LEU A 44 12.38 6.77 5.03
CA LEU A 44 12.89 6.61 3.70
C LEU A 44 14.30 7.21 3.65
N THR A 45 15.32 6.37 3.68
CA THR A 45 16.72 6.84 3.67
C THR A 45 17.22 7.18 2.28
N ASP A 46 16.59 6.62 1.24
CA ASP A 46 17.03 6.75 -0.14
C ASP A 46 15.82 6.69 -1.10
N THR A 47 15.72 7.64 -2.03
CA THR A 47 14.72 7.66 -3.13
C THR A 47 15.32 7.23 -4.46
N SER A 48 16.62 6.91 -4.49
CA SER A 48 17.40 6.63 -5.68
C SER A 48 17.19 5.20 -6.19
N ASN A 49 15.93 4.76 -6.24
CA ASN A 49 15.53 3.45 -6.73
C ASN A 49 16.23 2.27 -6.02
N THR A 50 16.65 2.46 -4.77
CA THR A 50 17.35 1.42 -4.01
C THR A 50 16.37 0.65 -3.12
N PRO A 51 16.38 -0.69 -3.15
CA PRO A 51 15.54 -1.53 -2.30
C PRO A 51 15.73 -1.24 -0.80
N SER A 52 16.93 -0.82 -0.40
CA SER A 52 17.32 -0.63 1.00
C SER A 52 16.49 0.46 1.70
N GLY A 53 16.24 1.59 1.03
CA GLY A 53 15.50 2.72 1.60
C GLY A 53 13.99 2.46 1.71
N LEU A 54 13.46 1.64 0.81
CA LEU A 54 12.03 1.25 0.77
C LEU A 54 11.75 -0.04 1.57
N ALA A 55 12.76 -0.86 1.85
CA ALA A 55 12.62 -2.10 2.63
C ALA A 55 12.09 -1.85 4.05
N ALA A 56 12.52 -0.76 4.70
CA ALA A 56 12.01 -0.37 6.01
C ALA A 56 10.50 -0.07 5.96
N ALA A 57 10.05 0.62 4.91
CA ALA A 57 8.63 0.88 4.67
C ALA A 57 7.88 -0.44 4.41
N ILE A 58 8.38 -1.28 3.50
CA ILE A 58 7.80 -2.59 3.18
C ILE A 58 7.65 -3.45 4.43
N SER A 59 8.67 -3.49 5.28
CA SER A 59 8.63 -4.22 6.55
C SER A 59 7.56 -3.66 7.49
N ALA A 60 7.48 -2.34 7.65
CA ALA A 60 6.46 -1.68 8.47
C ALA A 60 5.04 -1.96 7.96
N PHE A 61 4.83 -1.99 6.64
CA PHE A 61 3.57 -2.41 6.04
C PHE A 61 3.28 -3.89 6.29
N ASN A 62 4.25 -4.77 6.10
CA ASN A 62 4.09 -6.21 6.31
C ASN A 62 3.84 -6.58 7.78
N ASP A 63 4.35 -5.81 8.75
CA ASP A 63 4.00 -5.95 10.17
C ASP A 63 2.49 -5.74 10.40
N LYS A 64 1.90 -4.80 9.65
CA LYS A 64 0.46 -4.50 9.69
C LYS A 64 -0.37 -5.30 8.69
N ALA A 65 0.26 -6.05 7.78
CA ALA A 65 -0.43 -6.90 6.80
C ALA A 65 -1.31 -7.94 7.49
N SER A 66 -0.87 -8.48 8.63
CA SER A 66 -1.64 -9.45 9.41
C SER A 66 -2.95 -8.88 9.97
N LYS A 67 -3.02 -7.55 10.17
CA LYS A 67 -4.25 -6.87 10.62
C LYS A 67 -5.07 -6.29 9.48
N THR A 68 -4.39 -5.69 8.50
CA THR A 68 -5.02 -4.97 7.38
C THR A 68 -5.32 -5.84 6.18
N GLY A 69 -4.72 -7.04 6.08
CA GLY A 69 -4.76 -7.90 4.90
C GLY A 69 -3.88 -7.44 3.73
N VAL A 70 -3.18 -6.31 3.88
CA VAL A 70 -2.44 -5.68 2.78
C VAL A 70 -0.95 -6.01 2.87
N THR A 71 -0.41 -6.66 1.85
CA THR A 71 1.02 -6.94 1.73
C THR A 71 1.71 -5.86 0.92
N ALA A 72 2.92 -5.47 1.32
CA ALA A 72 3.74 -4.52 0.57
C ALA A 72 4.91 -5.23 -0.12
N SER A 73 5.20 -4.82 -1.34
CA SER A 73 6.34 -5.28 -2.13
C SER A 73 6.97 -4.12 -2.90
N LEU A 74 8.26 -4.21 -3.19
CA LEU A 74 8.93 -3.25 -4.06
C LEU A 74 8.47 -3.47 -5.52
N ASN A 75 8.28 -2.39 -6.28
CA ASN A 75 8.05 -2.52 -7.71
C ASN A 75 9.34 -2.99 -8.43
N ALA A 76 9.20 -3.48 -9.66
CA ALA A 76 10.33 -3.96 -10.45
C ALA A 76 11.39 -2.89 -10.77
N THR A 77 11.03 -1.60 -10.70
CA THR A 77 11.96 -0.48 -10.97
C THR A 77 12.69 0.00 -9.72
N GLY A 78 12.36 -0.53 -8.53
CA GLY A 78 12.88 -0.04 -7.25
C GLY A 78 12.39 1.36 -6.84
N SER A 79 11.48 1.97 -7.60
CA SER A 79 11.08 3.38 -7.44
C SER A 79 9.84 3.57 -6.57
N ALA A 80 9.04 2.52 -6.40
CA ALA A 80 7.74 2.58 -5.76
C ALA A 80 7.43 1.29 -4.98
N ILE A 81 6.50 1.38 -4.04
CA ILE A 81 5.98 0.24 -3.26
C ILE A 81 4.61 -0.12 -3.82
N ILE A 82 4.38 -1.40 -4.09
CA ILE A 82 3.08 -1.94 -4.45
C ILE A 82 2.49 -2.61 -3.22
N LEU A 83 1.35 -2.07 -2.78
CA LEU A 83 0.48 -2.64 -1.78
C LEU A 83 -0.56 -3.50 -2.49
N THR A 84 -0.72 -4.74 -2.04
CA THR A 84 -1.67 -5.70 -2.60
C THR A 84 -2.54 -6.28 -1.51
N ASN A 85 -3.85 -6.20 -1.69
CA ASN A 85 -4.84 -6.80 -0.84
C ASN A 85 -5.50 -7.98 -1.56
N ALA A 86 -5.33 -9.18 -1.00
CA ALA A 86 -5.90 -10.41 -1.54
C ALA A 86 -7.41 -10.54 -1.30
N THR A 87 -7.99 -9.80 -0.34
CA THR A 87 -9.43 -9.83 -0.04
C THR A 87 -10.25 -8.92 -0.96
N GLY A 88 -9.59 -8.07 -1.75
CA GLY A 88 -10.25 -7.13 -2.66
C GLY A 88 -10.83 -5.91 -1.99
N ASN A 89 -10.60 -5.79 -0.68
CA ASN A 89 -11.04 -4.66 0.09
C ASN A 89 -10.25 -3.41 -0.27
N ASP A 90 -10.90 -2.26 -0.14
CA ASP A 90 -10.33 -0.99 -0.57
C ASP A 90 -9.04 -0.67 0.21
N ILE A 91 -7.94 -0.43 -0.51
CA ILE A 91 -6.72 0.10 0.10
C ILE A 91 -6.85 1.61 0.20
N MET A 92 -7.08 2.09 1.42
CA MET A 92 -7.13 3.50 1.76
C MET A 92 -5.85 3.87 2.49
N VAL A 93 -5.09 4.77 1.87
CA VAL A 93 -3.88 5.36 2.45
C VAL A 93 -4.18 6.82 2.72
N SER A 94 -4.10 7.20 3.99
CA SER A 94 -4.28 8.58 4.43
C SER A 94 -3.00 9.10 5.05
N ASP A 95 -2.71 10.38 4.87
CA ASP A 95 -1.67 11.01 5.64
C ASP A 95 -2.14 11.30 7.08
N THR A 96 -1.19 11.52 7.97
CA THR A 96 -1.47 11.84 9.37
C THR A 96 -1.26 13.33 9.62
N THR A 97 -1.38 13.76 10.88
CA THR A 97 -0.99 15.12 11.29
C THR A 97 0.53 15.32 11.25
N VAL A 98 1.32 14.25 11.06
CA VAL A 98 2.77 14.32 10.94
C VAL A 98 3.15 14.71 9.53
N GLN A 99 3.81 15.87 9.40
CA GLN A 99 4.30 16.34 8.11
C GLN A 99 5.35 15.38 7.56
N ASN A 100 5.09 14.81 6.40
CA ASN A 100 6.02 13.94 5.72
C ASN A 100 7.17 14.77 5.14
N ALA A 101 8.32 14.14 4.94
CA ALA A 101 9.50 14.79 4.38
C ALA A 101 9.34 15.22 2.90
N GLY A 102 8.35 14.69 2.19
CA GLY A 102 8.07 15.02 0.80
C GLY A 102 6.66 14.62 0.36
N ALA A 103 6.34 14.89 -0.90
CA ALA A 103 5.06 14.49 -1.48
C ALA A 103 4.98 12.97 -1.63
N VAL A 104 3.89 12.38 -1.12
CA VAL A 104 3.53 10.97 -1.31
C VAL A 104 2.48 10.92 -2.42
N THR A 105 2.75 10.14 -3.46
CA THR A 105 1.79 9.90 -4.55
C THR A 105 1.26 8.48 -4.42
N VAL A 106 -0.07 8.39 -4.27
CA VAL A 106 -0.80 7.12 -4.13
C VAL A 106 -1.60 6.87 -5.40
N ASN A 107 -1.16 5.91 -6.20
CA ASN A 107 -1.86 5.46 -7.40
C ASN A 107 -2.61 4.18 -7.09
N LYS A 108 -3.93 4.27 -7.01
CA LYS A 108 -4.77 3.07 -6.88
C LYS A 108 -4.76 2.29 -8.20
N MET A 109 -4.13 1.12 -8.21
CA MET A 109 -4.21 0.17 -9.31
C MET A 109 -5.51 -0.62 -9.13
N ARG A 110 -6.65 0.03 -9.40
CA ARG A 110 -7.93 -0.67 -9.47
C ARG A 110 -7.83 -1.67 -10.62
N VAL A 111 -8.07 -2.94 -10.34
CA VAL A 111 -8.46 -3.92 -11.37
C VAL A 111 -9.94 -3.66 -11.61
N ASP A 112 -10.25 -2.55 -12.29
CA ASP A 112 -11.63 -2.25 -12.68
C ASP A 112 -11.96 -3.22 -13.81
N SER A 113 -12.58 -4.35 -13.47
CA SER A 113 -13.21 -5.23 -14.43
C SER A 113 -14.49 -4.55 -14.92
N ALA A 114 -14.42 -4.04 -16.15
CA ALA A 114 -15.57 -3.61 -16.95
C ALA A 114 -16.58 -4.75 -17.17
#